data_AF-A4NWN2-F1
#
_entry.id   AF-A4NWN2-F1
#
_cell.length_a   1.000
_cell.length_b   1.000
_cell.length_c   1.000
_cell.angle_alpha   90.00
_cell.angle_beta   90.00
_cell.angle_gamma   90.00
#
_symmetry.space_group_name_H-M   'P 1'
#
loop_
_entity.id
_entity.type
_entity.pdbx_description
1 polymer ?
#
loop_
_entity_poly.entity_id
_entity_poly.type
_entity_poly.pdbx_seq_one_letter_code
_entity_poly.pdbx_strand_id
1 'polypeptide(L)'
;MLNNLEAADNPIRAIFTVDRLTEGWDVLNLFDIVRLYEGQNGGGSNKKSGKTAAATVSEKQLIGRGVRYFPFAFEDKQPNKRKFDNDMQHELRILEELFYYTHDEQSRYITELKNELRKDGYLPEKDDDKVLATFKLKSEFADNKDFRELLIWANKKIPNPNAKANNADSLKKAKQRTLSFQVHGKLLQETQFTADENDEIARQIGTQNNFPRTIKMSEIERHIFNKALHIKGKNSQSLFHFDRLQSKLNIQNRNELQNNLLKDWQIEFLGLGQDKQISPDDKLAGCLKILEKVEKHLNESDIPFIGTKEFTPKKLWEIFGTPKQKWVKKDDVKTAIATQNDWYVMDNFAGTSLEEALIQFISERLGDLKSKYDVHLIRNEEVFKLNNFADGEGFMPDFILLLKDKPKSSSNGVDGFLHYQIFIEPKGGHLEKNDSWKADFLEAITAEYGRDKILQKDTPHYRLIGLPFLLTIRKMENLQSHSL
;
A
#
# COMPACT_ATOMS: atom_id res chain seq x y z
N MET A 1 -20.78 -22.69 -19.68
CA MET A 1 -20.68 -23.34 -18.36
C MET A 1 -19.33 -23.12 -17.69
N LEU A 2 -18.20 -23.11 -18.42
CA LEU A 2 -16.90 -22.80 -17.78
C LEU A 2 -16.72 -21.29 -17.47
N ASN A 3 -17.19 -20.40 -18.33
CA ASN A 3 -16.94 -18.94 -18.22
C ASN A 3 -17.76 -18.22 -17.12
N ASN A 4 -18.59 -18.93 -16.36
CA ASN A 4 -19.42 -18.36 -15.29
C ASN A 4 -19.17 -19.02 -13.93
N LEU A 5 -18.08 -19.79 -13.77
CA LEU A 5 -17.72 -20.44 -12.51
C LEU A 5 -17.43 -19.45 -11.37
N GLU A 6 -17.03 -18.23 -11.70
CA GLU A 6 -16.78 -17.14 -10.74
C GLU A 6 -18.01 -16.26 -10.47
N ALA A 7 -19.12 -16.48 -11.19
CA ALA A 7 -20.31 -15.66 -11.02
C ALA A 7 -20.92 -15.87 -9.63
N ALA A 8 -21.28 -14.78 -8.95
CA ALA A 8 -21.76 -14.82 -7.57
C ALA A 8 -23.07 -15.62 -7.41
N ASP A 9 -23.89 -15.68 -8.46
CA ASP A 9 -25.14 -16.42 -8.54
C ASP A 9 -24.97 -17.88 -9.00
N ASN A 10 -23.76 -18.29 -9.39
CA ASN A 10 -23.49 -19.68 -9.73
C ASN A 10 -23.42 -20.51 -8.44
N PRO A 11 -24.23 -21.58 -8.28
CA PRO A 11 -24.18 -22.43 -7.08
C PRO A 11 -23.07 -23.50 -7.13
N ILE A 12 -22.43 -23.73 -8.28
CA ILE A 12 -21.43 -24.79 -8.46
C ILE A 12 -20.14 -24.42 -7.73
N ARG A 13 -19.69 -25.29 -6.82
CA ARG A 13 -18.44 -25.11 -6.03
C ARG A 13 -17.47 -26.29 -6.11
N ALA A 14 -17.90 -27.41 -6.67
CA ALA A 14 -17.08 -28.59 -6.87
C ALA A 14 -17.24 -29.10 -8.30
N ILE A 15 -16.13 -29.48 -8.92
CA ILE A 15 -16.11 -29.95 -10.31
C ILE A 15 -15.28 -31.22 -10.38
N PHE A 16 -15.88 -32.28 -10.89
CA PHE A 16 -15.23 -33.56 -11.11
C PHE A 16 -14.72 -33.62 -12.54
N THR A 17 -13.44 -33.94 -12.71
CA THR A 17 -12.81 -34.06 -14.03
C THR A 17 -12.06 -35.39 -14.15
N VAL A 18 -12.27 -36.09 -15.27
CA VAL A 18 -11.70 -37.43 -15.53
C VAL A 18 -10.40 -37.33 -16.34
N ASP A 19 -10.29 -36.31 -17.19
CA ASP A 19 -9.05 -35.95 -17.87
C ASP A 19 -8.53 -34.61 -17.32
N ARG A 20 -7.21 -34.42 -17.38
CA ARG A 20 -6.59 -33.23 -16.80
C ARG A 20 -7.11 -31.97 -17.47
N LEU A 21 -7.29 -30.93 -16.65
CA LEU A 21 -7.75 -29.59 -17.02
C LEU A 21 -6.82 -28.99 -18.10
N THR A 22 -7.12 -29.25 -19.37
CA THR A 22 -6.40 -28.69 -20.54
C THR A 22 -6.72 -27.21 -20.71
N GLU A 23 -6.03 -26.52 -21.63
CA GLU A 23 -6.19 -25.07 -21.92
C GLU A 23 -7.66 -24.63 -21.88
N GLY A 24 -7.99 -23.66 -21.03
CA GLY A 24 -9.34 -23.11 -20.87
C GLY A 24 -9.82 -22.95 -19.42
N TRP A 25 -9.11 -23.53 -18.45
CA TRP A 25 -9.36 -23.32 -17.02
C TRP A 25 -8.53 -22.15 -16.49
N ASP A 26 -9.15 -20.98 -16.48
CA ASP A 26 -8.62 -19.75 -15.90
C ASP A 26 -9.62 -19.19 -14.89
N VAL A 27 -9.52 -19.65 -13.63
CA VAL A 27 -10.37 -19.23 -12.52
C VAL A 27 -9.48 -18.79 -11.35
N LEU A 28 -9.78 -17.64 -10.75
CA LEU A 28 -9.02 -17.04 -9.66
C LEU A 28 -9.41 -17.62 -8.28
N ASN A 29 -10.52 -18.36 -8.21
CA ASN A 29 -11.09 -18.91 -6.97
C ASN A 29 -10.93 -20.45 -6.83
N LEU A 30 -9.86 -21.03 -7.39
CA LEU A 30 -9.51 -22.44 -7.20
C LEU A 30 -8.65 -22.60 -5.93
N PHE A 31 -9.26 -23.10 -4.85
CA PHE A 31 -8.59 -23.26 -3.54
C PHE A 31 -8.24 -24.71 -3.18
N ASP A 32 -8.99 -25.67 -3.70
CA ASP A 32 -8.80 -27.09 -3.38
C ASP A 32 -8.64 -27.93 -4.65
N ILE A 33 -7.62 -28.79 -4.66
CA ILE A 33 -7.43 -29.83 -5.68
C ILE A 33 -7.43 -31.17 -4.97
N VAL A 34 -8.43 -32.02 -5.26
CA VAL A 34 -8.54 -33.36 -4.70
C VAL A 34 -8.22 -34.40 -5.78
N ARG A 35 -7.10 -35.10 -5.61
CA ARG A 35 -6.69 -36.21 -6.46
C ARG A 35 -7.27 -37.53 -5.93
N LEU A 36 -8.19 -38.12 -6.69
CA LEU A 36 -8.89 -39.36 -6.33
C LEU A 36 -8.29 -40.63 -6.97
N TYR A 37 -7.12 -40.54 -7.61
CA TYR A 37 -6.48 -41.71 -8.23
C TYR A 37 -5.63 -42.51 -7.25
N GLU A 38 -5.96 -43.79 -7.11
CA GLU A 38 -5.12 -44.78 -6.43
C GLU A 38 -4.03 -45.30 -7.38
N GLY A 39 -2.76 -45.17 -6.99
CA GLY A 39 -1.64 -45.79 -7.70
C GLY A 39 -0.53 -44.85 -8.20
N GLN A 40 0.66 -45.43 -8.30
CA GLN A 40 1.85 -44.82 -8.88
C GLN A 40 1.60 -44.63 -10.39
N ASN A 41 1.85 -43.43 -10.92
CA ASN A 41 2.08 -43.26 -12.37
C ASN A 41 3.48 -43.78 -12.77
N GLY A 42 3.87 -44.91 -12.20
CA GLY A 42 5.04 -45.68 -12.60
C GLY A 42 4.55 -46.76 -13.54
N GLY A 43 4.72 -46.53 -14.85
CA GLY A 43 4.73 -47.64 -15.80
C GLY A 43 5.68 -48.73 -15.27
N GLY A 44 5.22 -49.97 -15.32
CA GLY A 44 5.83 -51.11 -14.64
C GLY A 44 7.34 -51.26 -14.86
N SER A 45 8.01 -51.80 -13.83
CA SER A 45 9.32 -52.48 -13.77
C SER A 45 10.54 -52.00 -14.60
N ASN A 46 10.46 -50.93 -15.39
CA ASN A 46 11.56 -50.43 -16.23
C ASN A 46 11.71 -48.90 -16.08
N LYS A 47 12.18 -48.45 -14.91
CA LYS A 47 12.69 -47.07 -14.77
C LYS A 47 14.14 -47.01 -15.27
N LYS A 48 14.36 -46.36 -16.42
CA LYS A 48 15.59 -45.54 -16.59
C LYS A 48 15.47 -44.38 -15.60
N SER A 49 16.44 -44.24 -14.70
CA SER A 49 16.49 -43.12 -13.77
C SER A 49 16.42 -41.79 -14.54
N GLY A 50 15.53 -40.88 -14.12
CA GLY A 50 15.52 -39.49 -14.61
C GLY A 50 14.35 -39.04 -15.48
N LYS A 51 13.37 -39.89 -15.84
CA LYS A 51 12.13 -39.40 -16.47
C LYS A 51 11.05 -39.11 -15.43
N THR A 52 10.76 -37.82 -15.21
CA THR A 52 9.59 -37.34 -14.48
C THR A 52 8.32 -37.93 -15.12
N ALA A 53 7.44 -38.55 -14.33
CA ALA A 53 6.19 -39.09 -14.86
C ALA A 53 5.39 -37.95 -15.52
N ALA A 54 4.86 -38.17 -16.73
CA ALA A 54 4.05 -37.18 -17.45
C ALA A 54 2.90 -36.63 -16.57
N ALA A 55 2.46 -37.46 -15.63
CA ALA A 55 1.51 -37.09 -14.61
C ALA A 55 1.92 -35.91 -13.71
N THR A 56 3.13 -35.97 -13.16
CA THR A 56 3.66 -34.98 -12.24
C THR A 56 3.84 -33.62 -12.94
N VAL A 57 4.23 -33.61 -14.22
CA VAL A 57 4.39 -32.38 -15.02
C VAL A 57 3.06 -31.67 -15.26
N SER A 58 2.02 -32.41 -15.63
CA SER A 58 0.69 -31.83 -15.88
C SER A 58 -0.03 -31.39 -14.60
N GLU A 59 0.18 -32.06 -13.47
CA GLU A 59 -0.39 -31.64 -12.18
C GLU A 59 0.34 -30.42 -11.61
N LYS A 60 1.64 -30.31 -11.86
CA LYS A 60 2.40 -29.09 -11.61
C LYS A 60 1.86 -27.89 -12.41
N GLN A 61 1.47 -28.07 -13.68
CA GLN A 61 0.81 -27.00 -14.44
C GLN A 61 -0.53 -26.61 -13.84
N LEU A 62 -1.32 -27.58 -13.36
CA LEU A 62 -2.58 -27.31 -12.68
C LEU A 62 -2.37 -26.53 -11.37
N ILE A 63 -1.41 -26.94 -10.55
CA ILE A 63 -1.02 -26.19 -9.34
C ILE A 63 -0.56 -24.79 -9.72
N GLY A 64 0.28 -24.63 -10.74
CA GLY A 64 0.68 -23.31 -11.24
C GLY A 64 -0.50 -22.44 -11.70
N ARG A 65 -1.60 -23.03 -12.18
CA ARG A 65 -2.84 -22.32 -12.48
C ARG A 65 -3.66 -21.96 -11.23
N GLY A 66 -3.62 -22.80 -10.19
CA GLY A 66 -4.31 -22.56 -8.91
C GLY A 66 -3.57 -21.65 -7.93
N VAL A 67 -2.22 -21.60 -7.97
CA VAL A 67 -1.39 -20.72 -7.10
C VAL A 67 -1.38 -19.29 -7.66
N ARG A 68 -2.57 -18.68 -7.74
CA ARG A 68 -2.76 -17.29 -8.18
C ARG A 68 -3.29 -16.45 -7.03
N TYR A 69 -3.07 -15.14 -7.12
CA TYR A 69 -3.69 -14.21 -6.18
C TYR A 69 -5.17 -14.07 -6.49
N PHE A 70 -6.03 -14.53 -5.60
CA PHE A 70 -7.44 -14.17 -5.59
C PHE A 70 -7.56 -12.68 -5.20
N PRO A 71 -8.08 -11.80 -6.06
CA PRO A 71 -8.15 -10.38 -5.76
C PRO A 71 -9.33 -10.08 -4.84
N PHE A 72 -9.05 -9.70 -3.59
CA PHE A 72 -10.09 -9.27 -2.65
C PHE A 72 -9.65 -8.04 -1.87
N ALA A 73 -10.59 -7.15 -1.59
CA ALA A 73 -10.36 -5.97 -0.77
C ALA A 73 -10.32 -6.35 0.71
N PHE A 74 -9.31 -5.87 1.44
CA PHE A 74 -9.21 -6.02 2.89
C PHE A 74 -8.40 -4.86 3.46
N GLU A 75 -9.04 -4.05 4.31
CA GLU A 75 -8.47 -2.83 4.89
C GLU A 75 -7.74 -1.94 3.86
N ASP A 76 -6.50 -1.57 4.16
CA ASP A 76 -5.57 -0.78 3.34
C ASP A 76 -4.65 -1.65 2.48
N LYS A 77 -4.84 -2.98 2.46
CA LYS A 77 -3.99 -3.90 1.71
C LYS A 77 -4.39 -3.94 0.23
N GLN A 78 -3.38 -4.03 -0.65
CA GLN A 78 -3.61 -4.10 -2.09
C GLN A 78 -4.39 -5.37 -2.47
N PRO A 79 -5.48 -5.27 -3.27
CA PRO A 79 -6.31 -6.43 -3.58
C PRO A 79 -5.54 -7.58 -4.24
N ASN A 80 -4.62 -7.26 -5.15
CA ASN A 80 -3.88 -8.22 -5.98
C ASN A 80 -2.57 -8.72 -5.31
N LYS A 81 -2.47 -8.67 -3.98
CA LYS A 81 -1.33 -9.17 -3.21
C LYS A 81 -1.80 -10.04 -2.05
N ARG A 82 -0.90 -10.91 -1.60
CA ARG A 82 -1.04 -11.65 -0.33
C ARG A 82 -0.98 -10.69 0.85
N LYS A 83 -1.75 -11.00 1.87
CA LYS A 83 -2.11 -10.13 2.99
C LYS A 83 -1.81 -10.79 4.32
N PHE A 84 -1.79 -12.13 4.39
CA PHE A 84 -1.77 -12.88 5.66
C PHE A 84 -0.53 -13.77 5.84
N ASP A 85 0.57 -13.46 5.14
CA ASP A 85 1.84 -14.19 5.27
C ASP A 85 2.40 -14.18 6.69
N ASN A 86 2.14 -13.09 7.41
CA ASN A 86 2.55 -12.87 8.80
C ASN A 86 1.41 -13.08 9.81
N ASP A 87 0.22 -13.50 9.37
CA ASP A 87 -0.95 -13.67 10.22
C ASP A 87 -1.64 -15.02 9.94
N MET A 88 -1.02 -16.08 10.44
CA MET A 88 -1.38 -17.46 10.16
C MET A 88 -2.78 -17.86 10.67
N GLN A 89 -3.32 -17.10 11.63
CA GLN A 89 -4.60 -17.41 12.29
C GLN A 89 -5.77 -16.61 11.70
N HIS A 90 -5.52 -15.71 10.75
CA HIS A 90 -6.56 -14.90 10.14
C HIS A 90 -7.50 -15.75 9.28
N GLU A 91 -8.81 -15.67 9.49
CA GLU A 91 -9.81 -16.50 8.79
C GLU A 91 -9.74 -16.35 7.26
N LEU A 92 -9.59 -15.12 6.76
CA LEU A 92 -9.47 -14.84 5.32
C LEU A 92 -8.16 -15.34 4.69
N ARG A 93 -7.21 -15.87 5.47
CA ARG A 93 -5.99 -16.50 4.94
C ARG A 93 -6.31 -17.69 4.03
N ILE A 94 -7.46 -18.34 4.22
CA ILE A 94 -7.93 -19.41 3.33
C ILE A 94 -8.02 -18.97 1.85
N LEU A 95 -8.22 -17.68 1.59
CA LEU A 95 -8.27 -17.10 0.23
C LEU A 95 -6.87 -16.95 -0.41
N GLU A 96 -5.81 -17.23 0.35
CA GLU A 96 -4.41 -17.12 -0.05
C GLU A 96 -3.69 -18.48 -0.03
N GLU A 97 -4.42 -19.55 0.28
CA GLU A 97 -3.92 -20.91 0.36
C GLU A 97 -4.51 -21.79 -0.75
N LEU A 98 -3.67 -22.69 -1.27
CA LEU A 98 -4.09 -23.76 -2.16
C LEU A 98 -3.84 -25.08 -1.46
N PHE A 99 -4.89 -25.86 -1.25
CA PHE A 99 -4.79 -27.20 -0.69
C PHE A 99 -4.78 -28.23 -1.80
N TYR A 100 -3.78 -29.11 -1.74
CA TYR A 100 -3.67 -30.25 -2.63
C TYR A 100 -3.82 -31.52 -1.82
N TYR A 101 -4.90 -32.25 -2.04
CA TYR A 101 -5.22 -33.50 -1.38
C TYR A 101 -4.92 -34.67 -2.32
N THR A 102 -4.25 -35.69 -1.81
CA THR A 102 -4.04 -36.95 -2.53
C THR A 102 -4.14 -38.11 -1.56
N HIS A 103 -4.69 -39.22 -2.03
CA HIS A 103 -4.62 -40.48 -1.32
C HIS A 103 -3.28 -41.17 -1.64
N ASP A 104 -2.29 -40.99 -0.79
CA ASP A 104 -0.98 -41.65 -0.87
C ASP A 104 -0.43 -41.91 0.54
N GLU A 105 -0.65 -43.12 1.05
CA GLU A 105 -0.26 -43.52 2.41
C GLU A 105 1.25 -43.39 2.68
N GLN A 106 2.07 -43.38 1.64
CA GLN A 106 3.53 -43.32 1.77
C GLN A 106 4.12 -41.96 1.36
N SER A 107 3.28 -40.97 1.02
CA SER A 107 3.69 -39.61 0.62
C SER A 107 4.78 -39.54 -0.48
N ARG A 108 4.96 -40.61 -1.26
CA ARG A 108 5.95 -40.71 -2.34
C ARG A 108 5.61 -39.73 -3.46
N TYR A 109 4.33 -39.58 -3.77
CA TYR A 109 3.82 -38.67 -4.78
C TYR A 109 4.03 -37.20 -4.39
N ILE A 110 3.70 -36.84 -3.15
CA ILE A 110 3.93 -35.48 -2.62
C ILE A 110 5.42 -35.13 -2.70
N THR A 111 6.30 -36.09 -2.43
CA THR A 111 7.76 -35.89 -2.51
C THR A 111 8.22 -35.63 -3.94
N GLU A 112 7.75 -36.41 -4.92
CA GLU A 112 8.05 -36.17 -6.35
C GLU A 112 7.54 -34.81 -6.81
N LEU A 113 6.32 -34.43 -6.42
CA LEU A 113 5.72 -33.14 -6.73
C LEU A 113 6.50 -31.96 -6.13
N LYS A 114 6.88 -32.05 -4.84
CA LYS A 114 7.72 -31.04 -4.18
C LYS A 114 9.05 -30.85 -4.91
N ASN A 115 9.70 -31.95 -5.31
CA ASN A 115 10.96 -31.87 -6.05
C ASN A 115 10.80 -31.17 -7.40
N GLU A 116 9.71 -31.45 -8.13
CA GLU A 116 9.42 -30.77 -9.40
C GLU A 116 9.05 -29.30 -9.22
N LEU A 117 8.35 -28.94 -8.14
CA LEU A 117 8.07 -27.54 -7.79
C LEU A 117 9.33 -26.77 -7.41
N ARG A 118 10.28 -27.40 -6.70
CA ARG A 118 11.60 -26.81 -6.39
C ARG A 118 12.42 -26.52 -7.63
N LYS A 119 12.45 -27.44 -8.61
CA LYS A 119 13.19 -27.27 -9.87
C LYS A 119 12.79 -25.99 -10.64
N ASP A 120 11.53 -25.58 -10.54
CA ASP A 120 11.02 -24.39 -11.22
C ASP A 120 10.95 -23.15 -10.31
N GLY A 121 11.45 -23.26 -9.06
CA GLY A 121 11.49 -22.16 -8.11
C GLY A 121 10.16 -21.83 -7.42
N TYR A 122 9.15 -22.70 -7.51
CA TYR A 122 7.88 -22.53 -6.78
C TYR A 122 8.01 -22.83 -5.28
N LEU A 123 8.98 -23.66 -4.91
CA LEU A 123 9.34 -23.97 -3.53
C LEU A 123 10.82 -23.63 -3.31
N PRO A 124 11.22 -23.17 -2.09
CA PRO A 124 12.62 -22.97 -1.76
C PRO A 124 13.41 -24.28 -1.90
N GLU A 125 14.68 -24.17 -2.31
CA GLU A 125 15.57 -25.34 -2.52
C GLU A 125 15.77 -26.16 -1.23
N LYS A 126 15.67 -25.52 -0.07
CA LYS A 126 15.75 -26.16 1.25
C LYS A 126 14.46 -25.92 2.03
N ASP A 127 13.90 -26.99 2.60
CA ASP A 127 12.73 -26.92 3.48
C ASP A 127 13.03 -26.18 4.81
N ASP A 128 14.32 -25.96 5.12
CA ASP A 128 14.80 -25.47 6.42
C ASP A 128 15.07 -23.96 6.46
N ASP A 129 14.92 -23.23 5.35
CA ASP A 129 15.28 -21.82 5.28
C ASP A 129 14.34 -20.93 6.10
N LYS A 130 13.11 -21.39 6.33
CA LYS A 130 12.12 -20.73 7.17
C LYS A 130 11.60 -21.66 8.26
N VAL A 131 11.40 -21.11 9.45
CA VAL A 131 10.82 -21.81 10.60
C VAL A 131 9.57 -21.07 11.06
N LEU A 132 8.57 -21.82 11.51
CA LEU A 132 7.38 -21.25 12.14
C LEU A 132 7.75 -20.82 13.56
N ALA A 133 7.91 -19.52 13.76
CA ALA A 133 8.20 -18.95 15.07
C ALA A 133 6.90 -18.43 15.71
N THR A 134 6.74 -18.71 17.00
CA THR A 134 5.67 -18.16 17.83
C THR A 134 6.26 -17.03 18.68
N PHE A 135 5.55 -15.92 18.77
CA PHE A 135 5.89 -14.74 19.55
C PHE A 135 4.74 -14.47 20.52
N LYS A 136 5.05 -14.47 21.81
CA LYS A 136 4.09 -14.13 22.88
C LYS A 136 4.81 -13.36 23.98
N LEU A 137 4.04 -12.80 24.90
CA LEU A 137 4.60 -12.24 26.13
C LEU A 137 5.27 -13.36 26.94
N LYS A 138 6.43 -13.08 27.55
CA LYS A 138 7.02 -14.00 28.53
C LYS A 138 6.04 -14.22 29.69
N SER A 139 6.11 -15.39 30.33
CA SER A 139 5.23 -15.76 31.45
C SER A 139 5.23 -14.71 32.57
N GLU A 140 6.39 -14.15 32.91
CA GLU A 140 6.51 -13.09 33.93
C GLU A 140 5.67 -11.83 33.65
N PHE A 141 5.42 -11.52 32.38
CA PHE A 141 4.54 -10.42 31.96
C PHE A 141 3.10 -10.87 31.74
N ALA A 142 2.92 -12.07 31.21
CA ALA A 142 1.61 -12.64 30.92
C ALA A 142 0.81 -12.99 32.18
N ASP A 143 1.49 -13.35 33.27
CA ASP A 143 0.87 -13.68 34.56
C ASP A 143 0.74 -12.44 35.47
N ASN A 144 1.43 -11.34 35.15
CA ASN A 144 1.39 -10.10 35.93
C ASN A 144 0.15 -9.27 35.59
N LYS A 145 -0.79 -9.19 36.54
CA LYS A 145 -2.03 -8.42 36.40
C LYS A 145 -1.81 -6.95 36.05
N ASP A 146 -0.87 -6.28 36.71
CA ASP A 146 -0.60 -4.85 36.50
C ASP A 146 -0.07 -4.60 35.08
N PHE A 147 0.76 -5.52 34.57
CA PHE A 147 1.27 -5.42 33.20
C PHE A 147 0.19 -5.68 32.15
N ARG A 148 -0.69 -6.64 32.39
CA ARG A 148 -1.85 -6.93 31.51
C ARG A 148 -2.82 -5.77 31.41
N GLU A 149 -3.06 -5.10 32.54
CA GLU A 149 -3.98 -3.97 32.67
C GLU A 149 -3.35 -2.63 32.30
N LEU A 150 -2.03 -2.60 32.05
CA LEU A 150 -1.32 -1.41 31.59
C LEU A 150 -1.98 -0.83 30.33
N LEU A 151 -2.17 0.49 30.32
CA LEU A 151 -2.81 1.15 29.20
C LEU A 151 -1.79 1.45 28.10
N ILE A 152 -2.17 1.13 26.87
CA ILE A 152 -1.46 1.52 25.66
C ILE A 152 -2.37 2.39 24.81
N TRP A 153 -1.83 3.49 24.32
CA TRP A 153 -2.58 4.53 23.63
C TRP A 153 -2.45 4.39 22.13
N ALA A 154 -3.57 4.27 21.42
CA ALA A 154 -3.63 4.22 19.96
C ALA A 154 -4.65 5.23 19.43
N ASN A 155 -4.39 5.77 18.25
CA ASN A 155 -5.34 6.62 17.56
C ASN A 155 -6.19 5.81 16.55
N LYS A 156 -7.26 6.42 16.03
CA LYS A 156 -8.24 5.75 15.17
C LYS A 156 -8.17 6.31 13.75
N LYS A 157 -8.51 5.48 12.77
CA LYS A 157 -8.82 5.94 11.42
C LYS A 157 -10.27 6.41 11.38
N ILE A 158 -10.51 7.63 10.91
CA ILE A 158 -11.85 8.19 10.74
C ILE A 158 -12.00 8.76 9.32
N PRO A 159 -13.23 8.82 8.78
CA PRO A 159 -13.50 9.58 7.57
C PRO A 159 -13.03 11.03 7.75
N ASN A 160 -12.35 11.57 6.76
CA ASN A 160 -11.85 12.94 6.82
C ASN A 160 -13.02 13.92 6.63
N PRO A 161 -13.39 14.72 7.65
CA PRO A 161 -14.49 15.68 7.53
C PRO A 161 -14.16 16.82 6.55
N ASN A 162 -12.87 17.07 6.34
CA ASN A 162 -12.34 18.06 5.40
C ASN A 162 -11.86 17.42 4.09
N ALA A 163 -12.22 16.15 3.82
CA ALA A 163 -12.01 15.55 2.51
C ALA A 163 -12.61 16.51 1.50
N LYS A 164 -11.75 17.19 0.72
CA LYS A 164 -12.25 18.07 -0.33
C LYS A 164 -12.96 17.16 -1.29
N ALA A 165 -14.28 17.17 -1.28
CA ALA A 165 -15.02 16.66 -2.40
C ALA A 165 -14.70 17.63 -3.56
N ASN A 166 -13.61 17.39 -4.29
CA ASN A 166 -13.47 17.96 -5.62
C ASN A 166 -14.56 17.29 -6.45
N ASN A 167 -15.72 17.91 -6.38
CA ASN A 167 -17.00 17.44 -6.87
C ASN A 167 -17.52 18.44 -7.90
N ALA A 168 -18.77 18.24 -8.33
CA ALA A 168 -19.46 19.13 -9.24
C ALA A 168 -19.38 20.62 -8.83
N ASP A 169 -19.52 20.95 -7.54
CA ASP A 169 -19.51 22.34 -7.07
C ASP A 169 -18.12 22.96 -7.17
N SER A 170 -17.07 22.18 -6.92
CA SER A 170 -15.68 22.65 -7.05
C SER A 170 -15.35 23.04 -8.49
N LEU A 171 -15.85 22.30 -9.49
CA LEU A 171 -15.68 22.61 -10.90
C LEU A 171 -16.43 23.89 -11.31
N LYS A 172 -17.62 24.10 -10.74
CA LYS A 172 -18.41 25.33 -10.95
C LYS A 172 -17.77 26.55 -10.31
N LYS A 173 -17.07 26.38 -9.18
CA LYS A 173 -16.44 27.46 -8.40
C LYS A 173 -14.94 27.67 -8.73
N ALA A 174 -14.37 26.88 -9.63
CA ALA A 174 -12.95 26.96 -9.98
C ALA A 174 -12.55 28.39 -10.39
N LYS A 175 -11.45 28.91 -9.81
CA LYS A 175 -10.96 30.27 -10.08
C LYS A 175 -10.37 30.42 -11.49
N GLN A 176 -9.78 29.36 -12.05
CA GLN A 176 -9.15 29.37 -13.37
C GLN A 176 -9.91 28.49 -14.38
N ARG A 177 -10.95 29.05 -15.00
CA ARG A 177 -11.79 28.38 -16.00
C ARG A 177 -11.38 28.61 -17.45
N THR A 178 -10.40 29.48 -17.69
CA THR A 178 -9.88 29.79 -19.03
C THR A 178 -8.55 29.10 -19.25
N LEU A 179 -8.38 28.51 -20.44
CA LEU A 179 -7.13 27.90 -20.89
C LEU A 179 -6.78 28.45 -22.27
N SER A 180 -5.55 28.94 -22.43
CA SER A 180 -5.04 29.38 -23.72
C SER A 180 -4.46 28.20 -24.52
N PHE A 181 -4.79 28.11 -25.80
CA PHE A 181 -4.39 27.06 -26.73
C PHE A 181 -3.82 27.67 -28.02
N GLN A 182 -2.58 27.34 -28.36
CA GLN A 182 -1.95 27.80 -29.60
C GLN A 182 -2.37 26.92 -30.78
N VAL A 183 -3.05 27.53 -31.75
CA VAL A 183 -3.40 26.89 -33.03
C VAL A 183 -2.17 26.91 -33.91
N HIS A 184 -1.60 25.74 -34.19
CA HIS A 184 -0.49 25.63 -35.13
C HIS A 184 -1.04 25.75 -36.55
N GLY A 185 -1.05 26.97 -37.08
CA GLY A 185 -1.18 27.16 -38.52
C GLY A 185 -0.02 26.46 -39.21
N LYS A 186 -0.28 25.62 -40.22
CA LYS A 186 0.75 25.21 -41.17
C LYS A 186 1.35 26.49 -41.77
N LEU A 187 2.53 26.90 -41.34
CA LEU A 187 3.33 27.83 -42.12
C LEU A 187 3.69 27.10 -43.42
N LEU A 188 3.14 27.59 -44.53
CA LEU A 188 3.66 27.22 -45.85
C LEU A 188 4.91 28.07 -46.05
N GLN A 189 6.06 27.41 -46.06
CA GLN A 189 7.31 28.01 -46.50
C GLN A 189 7.47 27.62 -47.96
N GLU A 190 7.34 28.60 -48.86
CA GLU A 190 7.63 28.39 -50.28
C GLU A 190 9.08 28.80 -50.52
N THR A 191 9.92 27.80 -50.80
CA THR A 191 11.30 28.03 -51.23
C THR A 191 11.32 27.95 -52.75
N GLN A 192 11.65 29.06 -53.40
CA GLN A 192 11.82 29.10 -54.85
C GLN A 192 13.27 28.74 -55.16
N PHE A 193 13.50 27.56 -55.75
CA PHE A 193 14.84 27.13 -56.15
C PHE A 193 15.29 27.90 -57.41
N THR A 194 16.43 28.58 -57.33
CA THR A 194 17.14 29.17 -58.47
C THR A 194 18.48 28.45 -58.66
N ALA A 195 19.12 28.59 -59.84
CA ALA A 195 20.29 27.80 -60.23
C ALA A 195 21.59 28.13 -59.46
N ASP A 196 21.59 29.21 -58.67
CA ASP A 196 22.70 29.61 -57.79
C ASP A 196 22.20 29.59 -56.34
N GLU A 197 22.90 28.85 -55.45
CA GLU A 197 22.53 28.70 -54.02
C GLU A 197 22.45 30.06 -53.29
N ASN A 198 23.11 31.10 -53.81
CA ASN A 198 23.12 32.43 -53.20
C ASN A 198 21.87 33.28 -53.51
N ASP A 199 21.02 32.85 -54.45
CA ASP A 199 19.79 33.56 -54.87
C ASP A 199 18.50 32.91 -54.31
N GLU A 200 18.61 31.96 -53.37
CA GLU A 200 17.45 31.37 -52.70
C GLU A 200 16.78 32.40 -51.76
N ILE A 201 15.65 32.95 -52.18
CA ILE A 201 14.84 33.87 -51.35
C ILE A 201 13.73 33.06 -50.66
N ALA A 202 13.90 32.79 -49.36
CA ALA A 202 12.81 32.26 -48.54
C ALA A 202 11.76 33.36 -48.27
N ARG A 203 10.63 33.33 -48.99
CA ARG A 203 9.49 34.21 -48.68
C ARG A 203 8.59 33.55 -47.64
N GLN A 204 8.54 34.11 -46.43
CA GLN A 204 7.47 33.83 -45.49
C GLN A 204 6.18 34.51 -45.98
N ILE A 205 5.25 33.74 -46.54
CA ILE A 205 3.90 34.22 -46.83
C ILE A 205 3.03 33.92 -45.61
N GLY A 206 2.79 34.93 -44.78
CA GLY A 206 1.88 34.83 -43.64
C GLY A 206 1.93 36.05 -42.75
N THR A 207 0.82 36.78 -42.67
CA THR A 207 0.64 37.92 -41.75
C THR A 207 0.66 37.43 -40.31
N GLN A 208 1.54 38.02 -39.47
CA GLN A 208 1.60 37.88 -38.01
C GLN A 208 0.40 38.56 -37.32
N ASN A 209 -0.82 38.29 -37.77
CA ASN A 209 -2.00 38.81 -37.11
C ASN A 209 -2.56 37.72 -36.20
N ASN A 210 -2.33 37.88 -34.89
CA ASN A 210 -2.84 36.98 -33.85
C ASN A 210 -4.18 37.51 -33.34
N PHE A 211 -5.29 36.98 -33.85
CA PHE A 211 -6.63 37.31 -33.35
C PHE A 211 -7.12 36.23 -32.38
N PRO A 212 -7.07 36.46 -31.05
CA PRO A 212 -7.55 35.47 -30.09
C PRO A 212 -9.06 35.26 -30.26
N ARG A 213 -9.50 34.00 -30.22
CA ARG A 213 -10.93 33.65 -30.17
C ARG A 213 -11.21 32.74 -29.00
N THR A 214 -12.18 33.10 -28.17
CA THR A 214 -12.57 32.32 -27.00
C THR A 214 -13.88 31.58 -27.25
N ILE A 215 -13.89 30.28 -27.00
CA ILE A 215 -15.09 29.43 -27.09
C ILE A 215 -15.37 28.82 -25.72
N LYS A 216 -16.64 28.83 -25.28
CA LYS A 216 -17.09 28.12 -24.08
C LYS A 216 -17.27 26.64 -24.37
N MET A 217 -17.07 25.79 -23.36
CA MET A 217 -17.30 24.35 -23.50
C MET A 217 -18.74 24.00 -23.89
N SER A 218 -19.74 24.78 -23.46
CA SER A 218 -21.14 24.60 -23.88
C SER A 218 -21.41 24.94 -25.35
N GLU A 219 -20.50 25.70 -25.99
CA GLU A 219 -20.60 26.11 -27.40
C GLU A 219 -19.85 25.16 -28.34
N ILE A 220 -19.02 24.25 -27.79
CA ILE A 220 -18.33 23.23 -28.58
C ILE A 220 -19.31 22.15 -29.01
N GLU A 221 -19.20 21.74 -30.27
CA GLU A 221 -20.05 20.72 -30.85
C GLU A 221 -19.98 19.41 -30.06
N ARG A 222 -21.16 18.85 -29.75
CA ARG A 222 -21.30 17.67 -28.89
C ARG A 222 -20.48 16.47 -29.35
N HIS A 223 -20.36 16.25 -30.66
CA HIS A 223 -19.58 15.14 -31.20
C HIS A 223 -18.07 15.30 -30.93
N ILE A 224 -17.55 16.53 -30.91
CA ILE A 224 -16.16 16.83 -30.58
C ILE A 224 -15.90 16.59 -29.09
N PHE A 225 -16.78 17.08 -28.21
CA PHE A 225 -16.66 16.85 -26.77
C PHE A 225 -16.74 15.35 -26.41
N ASN A 226 -17.69 14.62 -27.02
CA ASN A 226 -17.80 13.17 -26.85
C ASN A 226 -16.56 12.42 -27.33
N LYS A 227 -15.96 12.85 -28.44
CA LYS A 227 -14.68 12.29 -28.93
C LYS A 227 -13.57 12.52 -27.92
N ALA A 228 -13.48 13.72 -27.32
CA ALA A 228 -12.49 14.04 -26.28
C ALA A 228 -12.66 13.15 -25.04
N LEU A 229 -13.89 12.97 -24.55
CA LEU A 229 -14.20 12.06 -23.44
C LEU A 229 -13.80 10.63 -23.75
N HIS A 230 -14.11 10.14 -24.96
CA HIS A 230 -13.75 8.79 -25.37
C HIS A 230 -12.22 8.59 -25.42
N ILE A 231 -11.46 9.59 -25.89
CA ILE A 231 -9.99 9.53 -25.90
C ILE A 231 -9.44 9.48 -24.47
N LYS A 232 -9.90 10.36 -23.57
CA LYS A 232 -9.46 10.37 -22.17
C LYS A 232 -9.92 9.12 -21.40
N GLY A 233 -11.03 8.51 -21.82
CA GLY A 233 -11.60 7.28 -21.26
C GLY A 233 -10.98 5.96 -21.75
N LYS A 234 -9.95 5.96 -22.61
CA LYS A 234 -9.37 4.71 -23.15
C LYS A 234 -8.67 3.84 -22.10
N ASN A 235 -8.13 4.45 -21.05
CA ASN A 235 -7.46 3.73 -19.97
C ASN A 235 -8.51 3.14 -19.02
N SER A 236 -8.41 1.87 -18.66
CA SER A 236 -9.31 1.19 -17.71
C SER A 236 -9.41 1.90 -16.35
N GLN A 237 -8.38 2.67 -15.97
CA GLN A 237 -8.34 3.47 -14.75
C GLN A 237 -8.73 4.93 -14.93
N SER A 238 -9.21 5.34 -16.10
CA SER A 238 -9.62 6.72 -16.37
C SER A 238 -10.81 7.15 -15.50
N LEU A 239 -10.77 8.38 -15.00
CA LEU A 239 -11.91 9.02 -14.32
C LEU A 239 -13.10 9.23 -15.27
N PHE A 240 -12.86 9.29 -16.59
CA PHE A 240 -13.89 9.62 -17.59
C PHE A 240 -14.81 8.46 -17.98
N HIS A 241 -14.67 7.30 -17.34
CA HIS A 241 -15.72 6.29 -17.37
C HIS A 241 -16.97 6.81 -16.68
N PHE A 242 -18.14 6.48 -17.22
CA PHE A 242 -19.38 7.15 -16.81
C PHE A 242 -19.80 6.78 -15.38
N ASP A 243 -19.61 5.53 -14.96
CA ASP A 243 -19.79 5.06 -13.58
C ASP A 243 -18.96 5.87 -12.58
N ARG A 244 -17.69 6.14 -12.91
CA ARG A 244 -16.79 6.94 -12.06
C ARG A 244 -17.16 8.42 -12.04
N LEU A 245 -17.50 8.99 -13.20
CA LEU A 245 -18.00 10.36 -13.28
C LEU A 245 -19.33 10.53 -12.51
N GLN A 246 -20.24 9.56 -12.63
CA GLN A 246 -21.51 9.55 -11.92
C GLN A 246 -21.28 9.49 -10.41
N SER A 247 -20.41 8.57 -9.95
CA SER A 247 -20.06 8.46 -8.54
C SER A 247 -19.40 9.73 -7.99
N LYS A 248 -18.47 10.34 -8.74
CA LYS A 248 -17.68 11.49 -8.26
C LYS A 248 -18.40 12.84 -8.39
N LEU A 249 -19.25 13.01 -9.41
CA LEU A 249 -19.88 14.29 -9.75
C LEU A 249 -21.41 14.30 -9.60
N ASN A 250 -22.03 13.15 -9.30
CA ASN A 250 -23.48 12.98 -9.20
C ASN A 250 -24.24 13.45 -10.46
N ILE A 251 -23.71 13.14 -11.64
CA ILE A 251 -24.33 13.46 -12.94
C ILE A 251 -25.18 12.30 -13.46
N GLN A 252 -26.33 12.59 -14.08
CA GLN A 252 -27.21 11.55 -14.63
C GLN A 252 -26.82 11.10 -16.03
N ASN A 253 -26.05 11.91 -16.76
CA ASN A 253 -25.58 11.61 -18.11
C ASN A 253 -24.35 12.47 -18.47
N ARG A 254 -23.64 12.09 -19.54
CA ARG A 254 -22.44 12.81 -20.01
C ARG A 254 -22.70 14.25 -20.46
N ASN A 255 -23.94 14.61 -20.81
CA ASN A 255 -24.25 15.97 -21.26
C ASN A 255 -24.21 16.97 -20.10
N GLU A 256 -24.56 16.53 -18.89
CA GLU A 256 -24.48 17.38 -17.70
C GLU A 256 -23.03 17.82 -17.41
N LEU A 257 -22.05 16.98 -17.73
CA LEU A 257 -20.64 17.36 -17.61
C LEU A 257 -20.32 18.58 -18.51
N GLN A 258 -20.71 18.55 -19.79
CA GLN A 258 -20.44 19.64 -20.73
C GLN A 258 -21.28 20.90 -20.41
N ASN A 259 -22.59 20.71 -20.24
CA ASN A 259 -23.56 21.81 -20.33
C ASN A 259 -23.95 22.38 -18.96
N ASN A 260 -23.62 21.70 -17.86
CA ASN A 260 -23.90 22.16 -16.50
C ASN A 260 -22.59 22.40 -15.73
N LEU A 261 -21.72 21.40 -15.64
CA LEU A 261 -20.51 21.51 -14.81
C LEU A 261 -19.39 22.32 -15.47
N LEU A 262 -19.13 22.05 -16.75
CA LEU A 262 -18.08 22.73 -17.51
C LEU A 262 -18.58 23.89 -18.36
N LYS A 263 -19.87 24.26 -18.25
CA LYS A 263 -20.54 25.25 -19.12
C LYS A 263 -19.72 26.53 -19.33
N ASP A 264 -19.19 27.08 -18.24
CA ASP A 264 -18.47 28.36 -18.22
C ASP A 264 -16.96 28.22 -18.41
N TRP A 265 -16.45 26.99 -18.61
CA TRP A 265 -15.05 26.78 -18.95
C TRP A 265 -14.80 27.22 -20.39
N GLN A 266 -13.64 27.83 -20.62
CA GLN A 266 -13.33 28.54 -21.85
C GLN A 266 -11.96 28.12 -22.40
N ILE A 267 -11.90 28.01 -23.72
CA ILE A 267 -10.65 27.82 -24.46
C ILE A 267 -10.41 29.09 -25.26
N GLU A 268 -9.30 29.77 -24.98
CA GLU A 268 -8.82 30.89 -25.76
C GLU A 268 -7.85 30.37 -26.83
N PHE A 269 -8.29 30.36 -28.08
CA PHE A 269 -7.49 29.95 -29.23
C PHE A 269 -6.64 31.13 -29.71
N LEU A 270 -5.32 30.96 -29.67
CA LEU A 270 -4.30 31.91 -30.09
C LEU A 270 -3.68 31.47 -31.42
N GLY A 271 -3.12 32.40 -32.20
CA GLY A 271 -2.45 32.14 -33.48
C GLY A 271 -3.40 32.05 -34.69
N LEU A 272 -4.62 32.56 -34.58
CA LEU A 272 -5.60 32.56 -35.67
C LEU A 272 -5.44 33.80 -36.57
N GLY A 273 -5.47 33.59 -37.89
CA GLY A 273 -5.64 34.67 -38.87
C GLY A 273 -7.06 35.25 -38.82
N GLN A 274 -7.21 36.49 -39.32
CA GLN A 274 -8.44 37.30 -39.21
C GLN A 274 -9.73 36.53 -39.59
N ASP A 275 -9.67 35.77 -40.69
CA ASP A 275 -10.80 35.05 -41.26
C ASP A 275 -10.79 33.53 -40.99
N LYS A 276 -9.80 33.04 -40.22
CA LYS A 276 -9.66 31.61 -39.98
C LYS A 276 -10.63 31.15 -38.91
N GLN A 277 -11.53 30.24 -39.26
CA GLN A 277 -12.32 29.51 -38.28
C GLN A 277 -11.47 28.47 -37.56
N ILE A 278 -11.79 28.21 -36.28
CA ILE A 278 -11.11 27.19 -35.48
C ILE A 278 -11.51 25.82 -36.03
N SER A 279 -10.52 25.00 -36.39
CA SER A 279 -10.77 23.69 -36.96
C SER A 279 -11.37 22.73 -35.92
N PRO A 280 -12.13 21.70 -36.35
CA PRO A 280 -12.60 20.66 -35.43
C PRO A 280 -11.47 19.96 -34.64
N ASP A 281 -10.29 19.80 -35.25
CA ASP A 281 -9.12 19.20 -34.62
C ASP A 281 -8.53 20.09 -33.52
N ASP A 282 -8.47 21.41 -33.74
CA ASP A 282 -8.05 22.37 -32.72
C ASP A 282 -9.05 22.40 -31.56
N LYS A 283 -10.36 22.38 -31.86
CA LYS A 283 -11.41 22.27 -30.84
C LYS A 283 -11.25 21.00 -30.01
N LEU A 284 -10.97 19.87 -30.65
CA LEU A 284 -10.73 18.59 -29.98
C LEU A 284 -9.49 18.66 -29.07
N ALA A 285 -8.38 19.20 -29.56
CA ALA A 285 -7.14 19.34 -28.79
C ALA A 285 -7.31 20.27 -27.58
N GLY A 286 -8.04 21.38 -27.75
CA GLY A 286 -8.40 22.28 -26.65
C GLY A 286 -9.30 21.59 -25.61
N CYS A 287 -10.32 20.85 -26.05
CA CYS A 287 -11.16 20.03 -25.16
C CYS A 287 -10.34 19.04 -24.33
N LEU A 288 -9.37 18.35 -24.95
CA LEU A 288 -8.51 17.40 -24.25
C LEU A 288 -7.71 18.05 -23.13
N LYS A 289 -7.19 19.27 -23.34
CA LYS A 289 -6.47 20.02 -22.31
C LYS A 289 -7.37 20.48 -21.17
N ILE A 290 -8.60 20.93 -21.46
CA ILE A 290 -9.57 21.25 -20.41
C ILE A 290 -9.90 19.99 -19.60
N LEU A 291 -10.19 18.87 -20.25
CA LEU A 291 -10.48 17.61 -19.54
C LEU A 291 -9.28 17.17 -18.69
N GLU A 292 -8.06 17.33 -19.15
CA GLU A 292 -6.86 17.05 -18.33
C GLU A 292 -6.78 17.93 -17.09
N LYS A 293 -7.08 19.23 -17.22
CA LYS A 293 -7.13 20.15 -16.08
C LYS A 293 -8.26 19.78 -15.11
N VAL A 294 -9.41 19.38 -15.63
CA VAL A 294 -10.55 18.88 -14.84
C VAL A 294 -10.17 17.62 -14.10
N GLU A 295 -9.56 16.63 -14.77
CA GLU A 295 -9.08 15.39 -14.15
C GLU A 295 -8.05 15.69 -13.06
N LYS A 296 -7.09 16.58 -13.33
CA LYS A 296 -6.11 17.01 -12.35
C LYS A 296 -6.77 17.67 -11.13
N HIS A 297 -7.67 18.63 -11.35
CA HIS A 297 -8.43 19.29 -10.28
C HIS A 297 -9.27 18.30 -9.47
N LEU A 298 -9.95 17.37 -10.14
CA LEU A 298 -10.74 16.33 -9.47
C LEU A 298 -9.84 15.35 -8.70
N ASN A 299 -8.62 15.09 -9.15
CA ASN A 299 -7.66 14.23 -8.47
C ASN A 299 -6.84 14.96 -7.39
N GLU A 300 -6.78 16.30 -7.41
CA GLU A 300 -6.05 17.16 -6.45
C GLU A 300 -6.81 17.27 -5.11
N SER A 301 -6.93 16.14 -4.39
CA SER A 301 -7.38 15.94 -3.00
C SER A 301 -8.54 14.93 -2.90
N ASP A 302 -8.20 13.66 -2.70
CA ASP A 302 -9.09 12.62 -2.19
C ASP A 302 -8.35 11.96 -1.00
N ILE A 303 -8.24 12.64 0.14
CA ILE A 303 -7.81 12.01 1.40
C ILE A 303 -9.10 11.57 2.11
N PRO A 304 -9.64 10.37 1.83
CA PRO A 304 -10.94 9.93 2.36
C PRO A 304 -10.91 9.71 3.87
N PHE A 305 -9.73 9.42 4.42
CA PHE A 305 -9.55 9.11 5.84
C PHE A 305 -8.42 9.94 6.43
N ILE A 306 -8.45 10.11 7.75
CA ILE A 306 -7.35 10.65 8.54
C ILE A 306 -7.21 9.84 9.81
N GLY A 307 -6.01 9.83 10.39
CA GLY A 307 -5.80 9.41 11.77
C GLY A 307 -6.26 10.49 12.73
N THR A 308 -6.98 10.12 13.79
CA THR A 308 -7.35 11.05 14.85
C THR A 308 -6.09 11.57 15.53
N LYS A 309 -6.07 12.87 15.86
CA LYS A 309 -5.07 13.38 16.80
C LYS A 309 -5.30 12.83 18.20
N GLU A 310 -6.55 12.65 18.61
CA GLU A 310 -6.91 12.05 19.88
C GLU A 310 -6.52 10.56 19.92
N PHE A 311 -5.77 10.18 20.96
CA PHE A 311 -5.44 8.79 21.27
C PHE A 311 -6.39 8.27 22.33
N THR A 312 -6.80 7.01 22.18
CA THR A 312 -7.67 6.32 23.13
C THR A 312 -6.90 5.17 23.80
N PRO A 313 -7.07 4.97 25.11
CA PRO A 313 -6.36 3.91 25.82
C PRO A 313 -7.04 2.56 25.57
N LYS A 314 -6.22 1.52 25.40
CA LYS A 314 -6.59 0.10 25.38
C LYS A 314 -5.75 -0.65 26.39
N LYS A 315 -6.20 -1.82 26.85
CA LYS A 315 -5.35 -2.65 27.71
C LYS A 315 -4.27 -3.32 26.87
N LEU A 316 -3.05 -3.41 27.40
CA LEU A 316 -1.94 -4.08 26.74
C LEU A 316 -2.30 -5.53 26.37
N TRP A 317 -2.99 -6.23 27.28
CA TRP A 317 -3.45 -7.60 27.04
C TRP A 317 -4.43 -7.75 25.87
N GLU A 318 -5.24 -6.73 25.57
CA GLU A 318 -6.16 -6.76 24.42
C GLU A 318 -5.42 -6.73 23.08
N ILE A 319 -4.15 -6.30 23.06
CA ILE A 319 -3.34 -6.17 21.85
C ILE A 319 -2.28 -7.28 21.77
N PHE A 320 -1.56 -7.52 22.87
CA PHE A 320 -0.41 -8.44 22.90
C PHE A 320 -0.68 -9.77 23.61
N GLY A 321 -1.89 -9.97 24.16
CA GLY A 321 -2.21 -11.18 24.92
C GLY A 321 -2.34 -12.45 24.07
N THR A 322 -2.64 -12.30 22.78
CA THR A 322 -2.75 -13.42 21.84
C THR A 322 -1.39 -13.71 21.19
N PRO A 323 -0.86 -14.94 21.28
CA PRO A 323 0.37 -15.32 20.59
C PRO A 323 0.25 -15.16 19.08
N LYS A 324 1.29 -14.63 18.45
CA LYS A 324 1.37 -14.49 16.99
C LYS A 324 2.35 -15.50 16.40
N GLN A 325 1.97 -16.12 15.28
CA GLN A 325 2.80 -17.08 14.56
C GLN A 325 3.16 -16.54 13.18
N LYS A 326 4.45 -16.56 12.84
CA LYS A 326 4.94 -16.13 11.52
C LYS A 326 6.08 -17.02 11.02
N TRP A 327 6.18 -17.15 9.71
CA TRP A 327 7.31 -17.79 9.05
C TRP A 327 8.47 -16.82 8.96
N VAL A 328 9.54 -17.11 9.68
CA VAL A 328 10.76 -16.30 9.67
C VAL A 328 11.92 -17.10 9.11
N LYS A 329 12.94 -16.41 8.58
CA LYS A 329 14.17 -17.10 8.20
C LYS A 329 14.80 -17.67 9.46
N LYS A 330 15.31 -18.90 9.37
CA LYS A 330 15.94 -19.57 10.50
C LYS A 330 17.10 -18.76 11.09
N ASP A 331 17.89 -18.11 10.23
CA ASP A 331 19.04 -17.29 10.63
C ASP A 331 18.65 -15.98 11.33
N ASP A 332 17.42 -15.50 11.12
CA ASP A 332 16.92 -14.28 11.78
C ASP A 332 16.49 -14.57 13.22
N VAL A 333 16.24 -15.84 13.58
CA VAL A 333 15.79 -16.26 14.92
C VAL A 333 16.95 -16.18 15.92
N LYS A 334 16.82 -15.29 16.90
CA LYS A 334 17.83 -15.03 17.94
C LYS A 334 17.20 -15.08 19.31
N THR A 335 16.86 -16.27 19.76
CA THR A 335 16.24 -16.52 21.07
C THR A 335 17.06 -15.98 22.24
N ALA A 336 18.38 -15.87 22.09
CA ALA A 336 19.29 -15.28 23.09
C ALA A 336 18.90 -13.84 23.46
N ILE A 337 18.39 -13.04 22.52
CA ILE A 337 17.91 -11.69 22.81
C ILE A 337 16.76 -11.74 23.82
N ALA A 338 15.80 -12.63 23.61
CA ALA A 338 14.67 -12.77 24.52
C ALA A 338 15.10 -13.31 25.89
N THR A 339 16.01 -14.28 25.94
CA THR A 339 16.39 -14.93 27.21
C THR A 339 17.37 -14.12 28.05
N GLN A 340 18.25 -13.32 27.44
CA GLN A 340 19.28 -12.56 28.16
C GLN A 340 18.80 -11.18 28.66
N ASN A 341 17.67 -10.69 28.15
CA ASN A 341 17.17 -9.35 28.45
C ASN A 341 15.84 -9.41 29.21
N ASP A 342 15.87 -9.15 30.51
CA ASP A 342 14.68 -9.05 31.39
C ASP A 342 13.72 -7.91 30.97
N TRP A 343 14.27 -6.84 30.41
CA TRP A 343 13.53 -5.67 29.92
C TRP A 343 12.88 -5.90 28.54
N TYR A 344 13.25 -6.96 27.81
CA TYR A 344 12.59 -7.34 26.55
C TYR A 344 11.41 -8.25 26.84
N VAL A 345 10.22 -7.85 26.41
CA VAL A 345 8.94 -8.40 26.90
C VAL A 345 8.53 -9.70 26.18
N MET A 346 8.92 -9.86 24.92
CA MET A 346 8.53 -11.03 24.12
C MET A 346 9.40 -12.25 24.47
N ASP A 347 8.84 -13.44 24.38
CA ASP A 347 9.53 -14.71 24.66
C ASP A 347 10.47 -15.17 23.53
N ASN A 348 10.37 -14.51 22.37
CA ASN A 348 11.12 -14.83 21.18
C ASN A 348 11.51 -13.57 20.41
N PHE A 349 12.52 -13.69 19.54
CA PHE A 349 12.96 -12.63 18.65
C PHE A 349 13.41 -13.22 17.33
N ALA A 350 12.89 -12.66 16.21
CA ALA A 350 13.37 -12.98 14.88
C ALA A 350 13.40 -11.73 14.00
N GLY A 351 14.57 -11.13 13.80
CA GLY A 351 14.67 -9.78 13.24
C GLY A 351 15.94 -9.52 12.44
N THR A 352 16.00 -8.33 11.86
CA THR A 352 17.09 -7.83 11.03
C THR A 352 18.24 -7.29 11.87
N SER A 353 19.40 -7.11 11.22
CA SER A 353 20.58 -6.50 11.85
C SER A 353 20.34 -5.08 12.37
N LEU A 354 19.40 -4.32 11.79
CA LEU A 354 19.03 -2.99 12.29
C LEU A 354 18.21 -3.07 13.59
N GLU A 355 17.28 -4.02 13.67
CA GLU A 355 16.49 -4.27 14.88
C GLU A 355 17.40 -4.76 16.03
N GLU A 356 18.40 -5.58 15.71
CA GLU A 356 19.43 -5.98 16.67
C GLU A 356 20.30 -4.80 17.13
N ALA A 357 20.70 -3.92 16.21
CA ALA A 357 21.48 -2.74 16.54
C ALA A 357 20.71 -1.77 17.47
N LEU A 358 19.38 -1.70 17.33
CA LEU A 358 18.51 -0.96 18.25
C LEU A 358 18.51 -1.60 19.65
N ILE A 359 18.36 -2.92 19.73
CA ILE A 359 18.38 -3.64 21.01
C ILE A 359 19.71 -3.45 21.71
N GLN A 360 20.82 -3.58 20.96
CA GLN A 360 22.16 -3.33 21.48
C GLN A 360 22.32 -1.88 21.98
N PHE A 361 21.83 -0.90 21.22
CA PHE A 361 21.85 0.51 21.62
C PHE A 361 21.09 0.79 22.92
N ILE A 362 19.93 0.15 23.11
CA ILE A 362 19.16 0.26 24.36
C ILE A 362 19.90 -0.44 25.50
N SER A 363 20.45 -1.63 25.26
CA SER A 363 21.23 -2.40 26.24
C SER A 363 22.41 -1.60 26.79
N GLU A 364 23.16 -0.91 25.92
CA GLU A 364 24.31 -0.07 26.31
C GLU A 364 23.92 1.10 27.23
N ARG A 365 22.68 1.60 27.12
CA ARG A 365 22.16 2.74 27.93
C ARG A 365 21.21 2.28 29.03
N LEU A 366 21.05 0.97 29.21
CA LEU A 366 20.05 0.40 30.11
C LEU A 366 20.29 0.77 31.56
N GLY A 367 21.56 0.92 31.99
CA GLY A 367 21.91 1.35 33.35
C GLY A 367 21.31 2.72 33.69
N ASP A 368 21.48 3.69 32.80
CA ASP A 368 20.94 5.04 32.95
C ASP A 368 19.41 5.03 32.92
N LEU A 369 18.81 4.26 32.00
CA LEU A 369 17.35 4.14 31.91
C LEU A 369 16.76 3.48 33.16
N LYS A 370 17.30 2.35 33.60
CA LYS A 370 16.84 1.62 34.80
C LYS A 370 17.07 2.41 36.10
N SER A 371 17.98 3.39 36.11
CA SER A 371 18.14 4.27 37.28
C SER A 371 16.92 5.17 37.53
N LYS A 372 16.18 5.52 36.47
CA LYS A 372 15.04 6.45 36.52
C LYS A 372 13.69 5.79 36.28
N TYR A 373 13.67 4.74 35.45
CA TYR A 373 12.45 4.14 34.94
C TYR A 373 12.40 2.63 35.14
N ASP A 374 11.20 2.07 35.19
CA ASP A 374 10.94 0.68 34.83
C ASP A 374 10.84 0.60 33.30
N VAL A 375 11.66 -0.27 32.70
CA VAL A 375 11.93 -0.28 31.25
C VAL A 375 11.40 -1.57 30.64
N HIS A 376 10.51 -1.45 29.65
CA HIS A 376 9.95 -2.59 28.92
C HIS A 376 9.95 -2.31 27.42
N LEU A 377 10.71 -3.11 26.64
CA LEU A 377 10.68 -3.07 25.18
C LEU A 377 9.79 -4.19 24.64
N ILE A 378 8.77 -3.81 23.89
CA ILE A 378 7.85 -4.72 23.23
C ILE A 378 8.15 -4.66 21.73
N ARG A 379 8.35 -5.81 21.11
CA ARG A 379 8.33 -5.91 19.65
C ARG A 379 6.89 -6.06 19.18
N ASN A 380 6.47 -5.21 18.25
CA ASN A 380 5.06 -5.07 17.91
C ASN A 380 4.50 -6.32 17.22
N GLU A 381 5.29 -6.98 16.37
CA GLU A 381 4.80 -8.12 15.58
C GLU A 381 3.54 -7.76 14.76
N GLU A 382 3.41 -6.52 14.28
CA GLU A 382 2.26 -6.06 13.48
C GLU A 382 0.87 -6.23 14.15
N VAL A 383 0.77 -6.28 15.49
CA VAL A 383 -0.54 -6.36 16.19
C VAL A 383 -1.06 -4.99 16.66
N PHE A 384 -0.16 -4.02 16.82
CA PHE A 384 -0.47 -2.64 17.17
C PHE A 384 -0.36 -1.73 15.95
N LYS A 385 -1.45 -1.06 15.61
CA LYS A 385 -1.57 -0.16 14.45
C LYS A 385 -1.95 1.25 14.90
N LEU A 386 -1.24 2.22 14.36
CA LEU A 386 -1.52 3.65 14.39
C LEU A 386 -1.99 4.10 13.01
N ASN A 387 -2.57 5.29 12.95
CA ASN A 387 -3.09 5.86 11.71
C ASN A 387 -2.49 7.25 11.50
N ASN A 388 -1.87 7.49 10.35
CA ASN A 388 -1.22 8.77 10.05
C ASN A 388 -2.22 9.94 10.13
N PHE A 389 -1.85 11.05 10.77
CA PHE A 389 -2.75 12.21 10.91
C PHE A 389 -3.13 12.84 9.57
N ALA A 390 -2.24 12.78 8.58
CA ALA A 390 -2.44 13.45 7.29
C ALA A 390 -3.46 12.74 6.40
N ASP A 391 -3.42 11.40 6.34
CA ASP A 391 -4.17 10.61 5.36
C ASP A 391 -4.76 9.29 5.87
N GLY A 392 -4.56 8.99 7.15
CA GLY A 392 -5.06 7.76 7.76
C GLY A 392 -4.39 6.49 7.22
N GLU A 393 -3.19 6.61 6.62
CA GLU A 393 -2.36 5.44 6.29
C GLU A 393 -1.97 4.69 7.58
N GLY A 394 -2.06 3.36 7.53
CA GLY A 394 -1.78 2.49 8.67
C GLY A 394 -0.28 2.39 8.94
N PHE A 395 0.14 2.70 10.16
CA PHE A 395 1.52 2.57 10.61
C PHE A 395 1.62 1.56 11.75
N MET A 396 2.49 0.57 11.61
CA MET A 396 2.78 -0.42 12.64
C MET A 396 4.27 -0.25 13.01
N PRO A 397 4.59 0.40 14.13
CA PRO A 397 6.00 0.58 14.53
C PRO A 397 6.63 -0.78 14.82
N ASP A 398 7.91 -0.98 14.50
CA ASP A 398 8.62 -2.23 14.81
C ASP A 398 8.68 -2.50 16.32
N PHE A 399 8.93 -1.46 17.12
CA PHE A 399 9.02 -1.56 18.58
C PHE A 399 8.24 -0.47 19.31
N ILE A 400 7.83 -0.81 20.54
CA ILE A 400 7.21 0.09 21.51
C ILE A 400 8.02 -0.03 22.80
N LEU A 401 8.67 1.07 23.19
CA LEU A 401 9.39 1.18 24.45
C LEU A 401 8.50 1.86 25.49
N LEU A 402 8.24 1.17 26.58
CA LEU A 402 7.48 1.66 27.71
C LEU A 402 8.46 2.01 28.84
N LEU A 403 8.43 3.27 29.28
CA LEU A 403 9.18 3.75 30.44
C LEU A 403 8.20 4.24 31.50
N LYS A 404 8.26 3.69 32.71
CA LYS A 404 7.45 4.13 33.84
C LYS A 404 8.36 4.77 34.88
N ASP A 405 8.04 5.99 35.33
CA ASP A 405 8.79 6.64 36.40
C ASP A 405 8.85 5.74 37.65
N LYS A 406 10.02 5.66 38.27
CA LYS A 406 10.15 5.03 39.59
C LYS A 406 9.66 6.00 40.68
N PRO A 407 9.16 5.50 41.83
CA PRO A 407 8.55 6.34 42.89
C PRO A 407 9.45 7.44 43.46
N LYS A 408 10.78 7.35 43.26
CA LYS A 408 11.76 8.35 43.69
C LYS A 408 12.03 9.46 42.67
N SER A 409 11.56 9.30 41.42
CA SER A 409 11.57 10.34 40.39
C SER A 409 10.19 10.96 40.32
N SER A 410 9.88 11.86 41.26
CA SER A 410 8.81 12.86 41.07
C SER A 410 9.29 13.88 40.04
N SER A 411 9.47 13.44 38.81
CA SER A 411 9.97 14.28 37.72
C SER A 411 8.80 14.98 37.01
N ASN A 412 8.86 16.31 37.02
CA ASN A 412 8.16 17.22 36.10
C ASN A 412 6.76 17.73 36.51
N GLY A 413 6.51 17.96 37.80
CA GLY A 413 5.39 18.81 38.24
C GLY A 413 3.99 18.22 38.02
N VAL A 414 3.89 16.89 37.96
CA VAL A 414 2.65 16.15 37.81
C VAL A 414 2.51 15.18 38.98
N ASP A 415 1.38 15.25 39.71
CA ASP A 415 1.07 14.31 40.79
C ASP A 415 0.71 12.93 40.21
N GLY A 416 1.69 12.03 40.13
CA GLY A 416 1.51 10.63 39.70
C GLY A 416 2.67 10.11 38.85
N PHE A 417 2.72 8.78 38.64
CA PHE A 417 3.72 8.16 37.77
C PHE A 417 3.54 8.62 36.32
N LEU A 418 4.61 9.11 35.69
CA LEU A 418 4.63 9.40 34.26
C LEU A 418 5.04 8.15 33.49
N HIS A 419 4.25 7.81 32.48
CA HIS A 419 4.51 6.72 31.55
C HIS A 419 4.85 7.30 30.18
N TYR A 420 5.94 6.83 29.59
CA TYR A 420 6.31 7.15 28.23
C TYR A 420 6.01 5.94 27.36
N GLN A 421 5.27 6.16 26.29
CA GLN A 421 5.05 5.20 25.23
C GLN A 421 5.78 5.70 23.99
N ILE A 422 6.89 5.04 23.67
CA ILE A 422 7.81 5.46 22.64
C ILE A 422 7.70 4.50 21.45
N PHE A 423 7.29 5.01 20.30
CA PHE A 423 7.22 4.27 19.04
C PHE A 423 8.56 4.35 18.32
N ILE A 424 9.10 3.20 17.91
CA ILE A 424 10.45 3.12 17.33
C ILE A 424 10.42 2.34 16.03
N GLU A 425 11.08 2.91 15.02
CA GLU A 425 11.30 2.30 13.71
C GLU A 425 12.81 2.35 13.40
N PRO A 426 13.55 1.23 13.47
CA PRO A 426 15.01 1.19 13.33
C PRO A 426 15.54 1.35 11.89
N LYS A 427 14.69 1.51 10.86
CA LYS A 427 15.10 1.56 9.43
C LYS A 427 16.20 2.58 9.11
N GLY A 428 16.95 2.33 8.04
CA GLY A 428 18.12 3.10 7.64
C GLY A 428 17.89 4.20 6.59
N GLY A 429 18.79 5.19 6.56
CA GLY A 429 18.68 6.44 5.79
C GLY A 429 18.68 6.35 4.26
N HIS A 430 18.57 5.15 3.67
CA HIS A 430 18.22 4.96 2.26
C HIS A 430 16.73 4.67 2.17
N LEU A 431 15.92 5.70 2.42
CA LEU A 431 14.48 5.60 2.21
C LEU A 431 14.22 5.37 0.72
N GLU A 432 13.49 4.31 0.38
CA GLU A 432 12.63 4.39 -0.79
C GLU A 432 11.66 5.55 -0.55
N LYS A 433 11.41 6.40 -1.56
CA LYS A 433 10.49 7.56 -1.45
C LYS A 433 9.12 7.23 -0.83
N ASN A 434 8.74 5.95 -0.83
CA ASN A 434 7.47 5.46 -0.32
C ASN A 434 7.39 5.39 1.22
N ASP A 435 8.51 5.37 1.95
CA ASP A 435 8.52 5.18 3.42
C ASP A 435 8.80 6.46 4.23
N SER A 436 9.02 7.61 3.57
CA SER A 436 9.38 8.86 4.27
C SER A 436 8.30 9.36 5.21
N TRP A 437 7.03 9.14 4.86
CA TRP A 437 5.88 9.61 5.65
C TRP A 437 5.85 9.01 7.07
N LYS A 438 6.48 7.85 7.29
CA LYS A 438 6.54 7.21 8.62
C LYS A 438 7.37 8.02 9.60
N ALA A 439 8.48 8.59 9.16
CA ALA A 439 9.29 9.48 10.00
C ALA A 439 8.54 10.77 10.30
N ASP A 440 7.93 11.38 9.28
CA ASP A 440 7.13 12.59 9.45
C ASP A 440 5.98 12.35 10.45
N PHE A 441 5.37 11.17 10.43
CA PHE A 441 4.32 10.79 11.36
C PHE A 441 4.84 10.62 12.80
N LEU A 442 5.98 9.95 12.99
CA LEU A 442 6.61 9.81 14.31
C LEU A 442 7.00 11.18 14.90
N GLU A 443 7.55 12.08 14.07
CA GLU A 443 7.84 13.45 14.48
C GLU A 443 6.57 14.23 14.84
N ALA A 444 5.49 14.08 14.06
CA ALA A 444 4.20 14.71 14.34
C ALA A 444 3.59 14.24 15.68
N ILE A 445 3.72 12.94 16.02
CA ILE A 445 3.31 12.42 17.33
C ILE A 445 4.11 13.11 18.43
N THR A 446 5.44 13.19 18.31
CA THR A 446 6.32 13.83 19.30
C THR A 446 6.03 15.32 19.45
N ALA A 447 5.76 16.03 18.36
CA ALA A 447 5.43 17.45 18.40
C ALA A 447 4.11 17.71 19.14
N GLU A 448 3.11 16.84 18.96
CA GLU A 448 1.80 16.98 19.58
C GLU A 448 1.76 16.48 21.04
N TYR A 449 2.49 15.40 21.38
CA TYR A 449 2.37 14.67 22.66
C TYR A 449 3.66 14.53 23.48
N GLY A 450 4.81 14.95 22.94
CA GLY A 450 6.12 14.72 23.58
C GLY A 450 6.48 15.70 24.70
N ARG A 451 5.77 16.83 24.80
CA ARG A 451 6.05 17.88 25.81
C ARG A 451 4.81 18.25 26.64
N ASP A 452 3.93 19.07 26.07
CA ASP A 452 2.93 19.81 26.84
C ASP A 452 1.60 19.06 26.99
N LYS A 453 1.28 18.16 26.04
CA LYS A 453 0.03 17.41 26.03
C LYS A 453 0.21 16.07 26.73
N ILE A 454 -0.33 15.97 27.94
CA ILE A 454 -0.33 14.75 28.74
C ILE A 454 -1.66 14.03 28.54
N LEU A 455 -1.59 12.75 28.17
CA LEU A 455 -2.78 11.89 28.08
C LEU A 455 -3.13 11.35 29.47
N GLN A 456 -4.41 11.43 29.82
CA GLN A 456 -4.91 10.97 31.12
C GLN A 456 -6.25 10.24 30.97
N LYS A 457 -6.40 9.16 31.74
CA LYS A 457 -7.67 8.54 32.10
C LYS A 457 -7.58 8.23 33.58
N ASP A 458 -7.97 9.20 34.40
CA ASP A 458 -7.86 9.23 35.86
C ASP A 458 -6.42 9.33 36.39
N THR A 459 -5.65 8.24 36.36
CA THR A 459 -4.19 8.13 36.56
C THR A 459 -3.76 6.75 36.02
N PRO A 460 -2.52 6.52 35.53
CA PRO A 460 -1.37 7.44 35.47
C PRO A 460 -1.34 8.32 34.21
N HIS A 461 -0.34 9.21 34.15
CA HIS A 461 -0.13 10.18 33.07
C HIS A 461 0.71 9.57 31.95
N TYR A 462 0.39 9.87 30.69
CA TYR A 462 1.10 9.31 29.53
C TYR A 462 1.63 10.38 28.59
N ARG A 463 2.86 10.18 28.11
CA ARG A 463 3.47 10.91 26.99
C ARG A 463 3.72 9.96 25.84
N LEU A 464 3.46 10.43 24.63
CA LEU A 464 3.74 9.69 23.40
C LEU A 464 4.92 10.33 22.70
N ILE A 465 5.87 9.50 22.29
CA ILE A 465 7.06 9.94 21.56
C ILE A 465 7.22 9.02 20.36
N GLY A 466 7.32 9.58 19.17
CA GLY A 466 7.87 8.89 18.01
C GLY A 466 9.38 9.16 17.91
N LEU A 467 10.19 8.11 18.00
CA LEU A 467 11.61 8.20 17.72
C LEU A 467 11.83 7.92 16.23
N PRO A 468 12.29 8.91 15.45
CA PRO A 468 12.66 8.66 14.06
C PRO A 468 13.87 7.73 13.99
N PHE A 469 14.13 7.21 12.80
CA PHE A 469 15.15 6.22 12.46
C PHE A 469 16.46 6.26 13.29
N LEU A 470 16.89 5.08 13.77
CA LEU A 470 18.10 4.92 14.62
C LEU A 470 19.38 5.49 14.00
N LEU A 471 19.52 5.39 12.67
CA LEU A 471 20.66 5.97 11.95
C LEU A 471 20.65 7.50 11.96
N THR A 472 19.49 8.14 12.04
CA THR A 472 19.36 9.59 12.23
C THR A 472 19.84 9.99 13.62
N ILE A 473 19.52 9.21 14.65
CA ILE A 473 19.99 9.43 16.03
C ILE A 473 21.52 9.30 16.10
N ARG A 474 22.09 8.22 15.54
CA ARG A 474 23.56 8.05 15.49
C ARG A 474 24.26 9.11 14.64
N LYS A 475 23.65 9.57 13.54
CA LYS A 475 24.18 10.69 12.73
C LYS A 475 24.12 12.02 13.46
N MET A 476 23.05 12.28 14.22
CA MET A 476 22.94 13.47 15.07
C MET A 476 23.98 13.46 16.21
N GLU A 477 24.19 12.31 16.87
CA GLU A 477 25.25 12.15 17.88
C GLU A 477 26.66 12.33 17.25
N ASN A 478 26.91 11.79 16.05
CA ASN A 478 28.19 11.94 15.36
C ASN A 478 28.45 13.35 14.78
N LEU A 479 27.40 14.12 14.49
CA LEU A 479 27.53 15.52 14.08
C LEU A 479 27.78 16.43 15.28
N GLN A 480 27.24 16.11 16.46
CA GLN A 480 27.52 16.83 17.70
C GLN A 480 28.91 16.53 18.27
N SER A 481 29.50 15.37 17.97
CA SER A 481 30.87 15.03 18.38
C SER A 481 31.99 15.68 17.53
N HIS A 482 31.64 16.40 16.45
CA HIS A 482 32.58 17.18 15.63
C HIS A 482 32.43 18.70 15.82
N SER A 483 31.64 19.14 16.79
CA SER A 483 31.44 20.56 17.11
C SER A 483 31.51 20.86 18.62
N LEU A 484 32.32 20.09 19.35
CA LEU A 484 32.79 20.40 20.70
C LEU A 484 34.29 20.22 20.80
#